data_AF-A0AAD5GMM6-F1
#
_entry.id   AF-A0AAD5GMM6-F1
#
_cell.length_a   1.000
_cell.length_b   1.000
_cell.length_c   1.000
_cell.angle_alpha   90.00
_cell.angle_beta   90.00
_cell.angle_gamma   90.00
#
_symmetry.space_group_name_H-M   'P 1'
#
loop_
_entity.id
_entity.type
_entity.pdbx_description
1 polymer ?
#
loop_
_entity_poly.entity_id
_entity_poly.type
_entity_poly.pdbx_seq_one_letter_code
_entity_poly.pdbx_strand_id
1 'polypeptide(L)'
;MLETLRNKRMMFVGDSLNRGQYVSMVCLLHSLIPDHAKSMETFGSLTVFTAKDYNATIEFYWAPFLLESNSDDAVVHRITDRVVRKGSINKHGKHWEGVDIIVFNTYLWWMTGSDFKILHGSFDDEVKEIVQVSTEDAYRMAMKSMLKWVEKNMDPEKTRVFFTGMSPSHFKSIEWGGRPNENCYNQTRPIEDLNYWGSDCDTSIMKLIGDVFKKHKFPITFLNITQLSLYRKDAHTSIYKKQWSPLTPKQIANPYSYADCNHWCLPGLQDTWNHLLFVKLFYP
;
A
#
# COMPACT_ATOMS: atom_id res chain seq x y z
N MET A 1 6.50 21.35 -2.17
CA MET A 1 6.73 19.91 -2.47
C MET A 1 7.84 19.74 -3.48
N LEU A 2 7.69 20.16 -4.74
CA LEU A 2 8.71 19.94 -5.78
C LEU A 2 10.10 20.49 -5.42
N GLU A 3 10.18 21.71 -4.88
CA GLU A 3 11.46 22.27 -4.39
C GLU A 3 12.11 21.43 -3.29
N THR A 4 11.30 20.77 -2.48
CA THR A 4 11.77 19.92 -1.38
C THR A 4 12.26 18.58 -1.88
N LEU A 5 11.70 18.12 -2.99
CA LEU A 5 12.15 16.94 -3.72
C LEU A 5 13.32 17.25 -4.65
N ARG A 6 13.79 18.50 -4.73
CA ARG A 6 14.89 18.87 -5.62
C ARG A 6 16.13 18.05 -5.29
N ASN A 7 16.71 17.41 -6.30
CA ASN A 7 17.84 16.47 -6.17
C ASN A 7 17.55 15.26 -5.27
N LYS A 8 16.29 14.86 -5.11
CA LYS A 8 15.89 13.75 -4.25
C LYS A 8 15.11 12.67 -4.98
N ARG A 9 15.17 11.47 -4.43
CA ARG A 9 14.33 10.33 -4.79
C ARG A 9 13.29 10.08 -3.70
N MET A 10 12.01 10.09 -4.07
CA MET A 10 10.91 9.64 -3.23
C MET A 10 10.38 8.31 -3.75
N MET A 11 10.29 7.27 -2.92
CA MET A 11 9.82 5.94 -3.33
C MET A 11 8.68 5.44 -2.45
N PHE A 12 7.57 5.06 -3.08
CA PHE A 12 6.49 4.29 -2.47
C PHE A 12 6.77 2.80 -2.67
N VAL A 13 6.70 2.00 -1.61
CA VAL A 13 7.04 0.57 -1.64
C VAL A 13 5.93 -0.24 -0.97
N GLY A 14 5.25 -1.07 -1.75
CA GLY A 14 4.15 -1.85 -1.19
C GLY A 14 3.22 -2.49 -2.19
N ASP A 15 1.97 -2.60 -1.76
CA ASP A 15 0.86 -3.19 -2.52
C ASP A 15 0.14 -2.19 -3.43
N SER A 16 -1.02 -2.58 -3.97
CA SER A 16 -1.79 -1.77 -4.91
C SER A 16 -2.38 -0.50 -4.30
N LEU A 17 -2.57 -0.41 -2.99
CA LEU A 17 -3.05 0.80 -2.33
C LEU A 17 -1.94 1.83 -2.25
N ASN A 18 -0.70 1.39 -2.01
CA ASN A 18 0.45 2.26 -2.06
C ASN A 18 0.75 2.75 -3.48
N ARG A 19 0.51 1.91 -4.49
CA ARG A 19 0.49 2.37 -5.90
C ARG A 19 -0.54 3.47 -6.13
N GLY A 20 -1.74 3.35 -5.57
CA GLY A 20 -2.75 4.40 -5.65
C GLY A 20 -2.29 5.71 -5.00
N GLN A 21 -1.64 5.62 -3.83
CA GLN A 21 -1.04 6.78 -3.17
C GLN A 21 0.08 7.42 -4.02
N TYR A 22 0.93 6.61 -4.64
CA TYR A 22 1.92 7.07 -5.62
C TYR A 22 1.27 7.81 -6.79
N VAL A 23 0.24 7.23 -7.43
CA VAL A 23 -0.43 7.87 -8.57
C VAL A 23 -1.07 9.19 -8.15
N SER A 24 -1.70 9.25 -6.97
CA SER A 24 -2.21 10.50 -6.38
C SER A 24 -1.09 11.55 -6.23
N MET A 25 0.07 11.16 -5.69
CA MET A 25 1.21 12.08 -5.53
C MET A 25 1.69 12.62 -6.86
N VAL A 26 1.80 11.75 -7.87
CA VAL A 26 2.15 12.17 -9.23
C VAL A 26 1.10 13.15 -9.76
N CYS A 27 -0.20 12.84 -9.66
CA CYS A 27 -1.27 13.73 -10.14
C CYS A 27 -1.26 15.12 -9.47
N LEU A 28 -1.00 15.20 -8.15
CA LEU A 28 -0.92 16.45 -7.39
C LEU A 28 0.21 17.37 -7.88
N LEU A 29 1.29 16.81 -8.42
CA LEU A 29 2.47 17.57 -8.86
C LEU A 29 2.54 17.72 -10.38
N HIS A 30 1.98 16.76 -11.12
CA HIS A 30 2.04 16.67 -12.57
C HIS A 30 1.44 17.89 -13.27
N SER A 31 0.37 18.48 -12.72
CA SER A 31 -0.28 19.67 -13.29
C SER A 31 0.58 20.94 -13.21
N LEU A 32 1.60 20.95 -12.34
CA LEU A 32 2.51 22.08 -12.14
C LEU A 32 3.78 21.97 -12.98
N ILE A 33 4.01 20.84 -13.66
CA ILE A 33 5.23 20.57 -14.43
C ILE A 33 4.91 20.60 -15.94
N PRO A 34 5.61 21.42 -16.73
CA PRO A 34 5.47 21.44 -18.19
C PRO A 34 5.73 20.06 -18.82
N ASP A 35 5.07 19.76 -19.95
CA ASP A 35 5.14 18.43 -20.55
C ASP A 35 6.55 17.98 -20.97
N HIS A 36 7.38 18.92 -21.43
CA HIS A 36 8.77 18.63 -21.79
C HIS A 36 9.66 18.34 -20.56
N ALA A 37 9.26 18.84 -19.39
CA ALA A 37 10.00 18.77 -18.13
C ALA A 37 9.60 17.56 -17.26
N LYS A 38 8.78 16.62 -17.78
CA LYS A 38 8.41 15.39 -17.08
C LYS A 38 8.52 14.14 -17.94
N SER A 39 8.65 12.99 -17.30
CA SER A 39 8.56 11.66 -17.94
C SER A 39 8.06 10.61 -16.95
N MET A 40 7.56 9.50 -17.48
CA MET A 40 7.17 8.34 -16.70
C MET A 40 7.65 7.07 -17.40
N GLU A 41 8.36 6.21 -16.68
CA GLU A 41 8.96 4.98 -17.21
C GLU A 41 8.74 3.81 -16.24
N THR A 42 8.61 2.59 -16.75
CA THR A 42 8.40 1.39 -15.94
C THR A 42 9.42 0.31 -16.32
N PHE A 43 10.10 -0.23 -15.31
CA PHE A 43 11.13 -1.26 -15.41
C PHE A 43 10.80 -2.41 -14.45
N GLY A 44 10.14 -3.46 -14.94
CA GLY A 44 9.70 -4.58 -14.12
C GLY A 44 8.81 -4.11 -12.96
N SER A 45 9.28 -4.26 -11.72
CA SER A 45 8.55 -3.85 -10.50
C SER A 45 8.65 -2.36 -10.16
N LEU A 46 9.51 -1.59 -10.84
CA LEU A 46 9.74 -0.17 -10.57
C LEU A 46 9.04 0.72 -11.60
N THR A 47 8.28 1.72 -11.16
CA THR A 47 7.76 2.81 -12.00
C THR A 47 8.32 4.14 -11.51
N VAL A 48 8.88 4.94 -12.40
CA VAL A 48 9.57 6.20 -12.09
C VAL A 48 8.87 7.34 -12.80
N PHE A 49 8.42 8.35 -12.05
CA PHE A 49 8.03 9.66 -12.57
C PHE A 49 9.16 10.65 -12.30
N THR A 50 9.64 11.32 -13.34
CA THR A 50 10.77 12.26 -13.25
C THR A 50 10.30 13.68 -13.48
N ALA A 51 10.62 14.58 -12.56
CA ALA A 51 10.47 16.03 -12.71
C ALA A 51 11.86 16.64 -13.02
N LYS A 52 12.14 16.85 -14.31
CA LYS A 52 13.48 17.12 -14.84
C LYS A 52 14.08 18.43 -14.30
N ASP A 53 13.29 19.50 -14.28
CA ASP A 53 13.73 20.83 -13.79
C ASP A 53 14.08 20.84 -12.30
N TYR A 54 13.60 19.84 -11.56
CA TYR A 54 13.87 19.65 -10.14
C TYR A 54 14.96 18.60 -9.90
N ASN A 55 15.40 17.88 -10.93
CA ASN A 55 16.24 16.69 -10.77
C ASN A 55 15.67 15.77 -9.68
N ALA A 56 14.36 15.52 -9.74
CA ALA A 56 13.61 14.82 -8.71
C ALA A 56 12.87 13.62 -9.30
N THR A 57 12.81 12.52 -8.54
CA THR A 57 12.01 11.34 -8.92
C THR A 57 10.97 11.00 -7.86
N ILE A 58 9.82 10.55 -8.32
CA ILE A 58 8.78 9.94 -7.50
C ILE A 58 8.58 8.55 -8.08
N GLU A 59 8.76 7.55 -7.24
CA GLU A 59 8.94 6.16 -7.65
C GLU A 59 7.90 5.27 -6.96
N PHE A 60 7.47 4.22 -7.63
CA PHE A 60 6.69 3.13 -7.04
C PHE A 60 7.41 1.81 -7.29
N TYR A 61 7.68 1.08 -6.20
CA TYR A 61 8.25 -0.26 -6.25
C TYR A 61 7.23 -1.29 -5.75
N TRP A 62 6.89 -2.24 -6.60
CA TRP A 62 5.98 -3.34 -6.27
C TRP A 62 6.65 -4.37 -5.36
N ALA A 63 6.22 -4.41 -4.10
CA ALA A 63 6.63 -5.38 -3.09
C ALA A 63 5.48 -5.56 -2.08
N PRO A 64 4.40 -6.25 -2.46
CA PRO A 64 3.12 -6.20 -1.73
C PRO A 64 3.18 -6.79 -0.32
N PHE A 65 4.17 -7.65 -0.06
CA PHE A 65 4.46 -8.22 1.25
C PHE A 65 5.77 -7.69 1.87
N LEU A 66 6.44 -6.75 1.19
CA LEU A 66 7.81 -6.25 1.43
C LEU A 66 8.92 -7.31 1.33
N LEU A 67 8.66 -8.53 1.79
CA LEU A 67 9.49 -9.73 1.61
C LEU A 67 9.24 -10.35 0.23
N GLU A 68 10.21 -11.15 -0.24
CA GLU A 68 10.05 -11.94 -1.47
C GLU A 68 8.85 -12.88 -1.34
N SER A 69 8.01 -12.88 -2.37
CA SER A 69 6.78 -13.66 -2.43
C SER A 69 6.55 -14.22 -3.83
N ASN A 70 5.66 -15.20 -3.94
CA ASN A 70 5.22 -15.65 -5.26
C ASN A 70 4.39 -14.61 -6.02
N SER A 71 4.07 -13.46 -5.41
CA SER A 71 3.22 -12.40 -5.98
C SER A 71 3.99 -11.12 -6.34
N ASP A 72 5.31 -11.22 -6.57
CA ASP A 72 6.20 -10.07 -6.81
C ASP A 72 6.25 -9.59 -8.27
N ASP A 73 5.60 -10.29 -9.20
CA ASP A 73 5.46 -9.84 -10.58
C ASP A 73 4.41 -8.73 -10.69
N ALA A 74 4.82 -7.49 -10.97
CA ALA A 74 3.91 -6.33 -10.98
C ALA A 74 2.72 -6.45 -11.96
N VAL A 75 2.76 -7.37 -12.93
CA VAL A 75 1.70 -7.64 -13.90
C VAL A 75 0.92 -8.90 -13.53
N VAL A 76 1.60 -10.00 -13.25
CA VAL A 76 1.04 -11.33 -12.97
C VAL A 76 1.14 -11.67 -11.48
N HIS A 77 0.45 -10.90 -10.65
CA HIS A 77 0.51 -11.01 -9.17
C HIS A 77 -0.80 -11.49 -8.51
N ARG A 78 -1.85 -11.75 -9.29
CA ARG A 78 -3.16 -12.17 -8.76
C ARG A 78 -3.16 -13.66 -8.49
N ILE A 79 -2.52 -14.04 -7.39
CA ILE A 79 -2.38 -15.43 -6.95
C ILE A 79 -3.25 -15.64 -5.72
N THR A 80 -4.08 -16.68 -5.75
CA THR A 80 -4.96 -17.05 -4.62
C THR A 80 -4.16 -17.67 -3.49
N ASP A 81 -3.26 -18.61 -3.81
CA ASP A 81 -2.42 -19.29 -2.83
C ASP A 81 -1.08 -18.55 -2.64
N ARG A 82 -1.11 -17.50 -1.83
CA ARG A 82 0.03 -16.61 -1.62
C ARG A 82 1.02 -17.21 -0.63
N VAL A 83 2.31 -17.11 -0.97
CA VAL A 83 3.42 -17.60 -0.14
C VAL A 83 4.46 -16.50 0.00
N VAL A 84 4.89 -16.23 1.23
CA VAL A 84 5.94 -15.25 1.54
C VAL A 84 7.17 -15.96 2.08
N ARG A 85 8.34 -15.61 1.57
CA ARG A 85 9.61 -16.19 1.99
C ARG A 85 10.14 -15.48 3.23
N LYS A 86 10.52 -16.26 4.24
CA LYS A 86 11.06 -15.74 5.50
C LYS A 86 12.43 -15.09 5.31
N GLY A 87 12.63 -13.90 5.88
CA GLY A 87 13.95 -13.24 5.95
C GLY A 87 14.53 -12.76 4.61
N SER A 88 13.70 -12.64 3.57
CA SER A 88 14.11 -12.39 2.19
C SER A 88 14.10 -10.91 1.76
N ILE A 89 14.03 -9.98 2.72
CA ILE A 89 13.84 -8.54 2.47
C ILE A 89 14.87 -7.96 1.48
N ASN A 90 16.11 -8.47 1.48
CA ASN A 90 17.20 -8.00 0.61
C ASN A 90 16.92 -8.23 -0.89
N LYS A 91 16.04 -9.16 -1.26
CA LYS A 91 15.61 -9.37 -2.65
C LYS A 91 15.08 -8.07 -3.25
N HIS A 92 14.28 -7.34 -2.48
CA HIS A 92 13.72 -6.05 -2.86
C HIS A 92 14.55 -4.88 -2.33
N GLY A 93 15.06 -4.98 -1.10
CA GLY A 93 15.79 -3.93 -0.39
C GLY A 93 16.91 -3.29 -1.21
N LYS A 94 17.64 -4.07 -2.01
CA LYS A 94 18.69 -3.55 -2.91
C LYS A 94 18.22 -2.44 -3.86
N HIS A 95 16.93 -2.36 -4.18
CA HIS A 95 16.35 -1.32 -5.03
C HIS A 95 15.97 -0.04 -4.28
N TRP A 96 15.88 -0.13 -2.95
CA TRP A 96 15.45 0.96 -2.07
C TRP A 96 16.65 1.77 -1.55
N GLU A 97 17.87 1.22 -1.65
CA GLU A 97 19.11 1.90 -1.22
C GLU A 97 19.29 3.25 -1.93
N GLY A 98 19.76 4.24 -1.16
CA GLY A 98 20.01 5.60 -1.66
C GLY A 98 18.74 6.43 -1.93
N VAL A 99 17.56 5.96 -1.52
CA VAL A 99 16.32 6.77 -1.55
C VAL A 99 16.32 7.78 -0.40
N ASP A 100 15.97 9.05 -0.68
CA ASP A 100 15.88 10.11 0.32
C ASP A 100 14.59 10.04 1.15
N ILE A 101 13.48 9.66 0.53
CA ILE A 101 12.17 9.58 1.18
C ILE A 101 11.51 8.27 0.77
N ILE A 102 11.28 7.38 1.72
CA ILE A 102 10.64 6.09 1.45
C ILE A 102 9.31 5.97 2.20
N VAL A 103 8.28 5.55 1.50
CA VAL A 103 6.91 5.42 2.02
C VAL A 103 6.49 3.97 1.85
N PHE A 104 6.64 3.18 2.91
CA PHE A 104 6.23 1.78 2.92
C PHE A 104 4.74 1.62 3.17
N ASN A 105 4.14 0.58 2.60
CA ASN A 105 2.81 0.12 2.98
C ASN A 105 2.67 -1.37 2.64
N THR A 106 1.93 -2.09 3.48
CA THR A 106 1.62 -3.50 3.25
C THR A 106 0.45 -3.86 4.16
N TYR A 107 -0.70 -4.24 3.60
CA TYR A 107 -1.84 -4.64 4.43
C TYR A 107 -2.82 -5.55 3.70
N LEU A 108 -3.34 -5.09 2.55
CA LEU A 108 -4.53 -5.67 1.93
C LEU A 108 -4.39 -7.19 1.73
N TRP A 109 -3.21 -7.64 1.32
CA TRP A 109 -2.99 -9.04 0.92
C TRP A 109 -2.73 -9.99 2.07
N TRP A 110 -2.51 -9.46 3.28
CA TRP A 110 -2.44 -10.25 4.50
C TRP A 110 -3.84 -10.61 5.01
N MET A 111 -4.85 -9.80 4.71
CA MET A 111 -6.21 -9.94 5.25
C MET A 111 -7.02 -11.00 4.48
N THR A 112 -6.56 -12.25 4.53
CA THR A 112 -7.23 -13.39 3.87
C THR A 112 -8.33 -14.00 4.73
N GLY A 113 -8.32 -13.74 6.05
CA GLY A 113 -9.18 -14.40 7.03
C GLY A 113 -8.73 -15.84 7.36
N SER A 114 -7.48 -16.20 7.07
CA SER A 114 -6.91 -17.52 7.32
C SER A 114 -5.43 -17.44 7.72
N ASP A 115 -4.85 -18.56 8.13
CA ASP A 115 -3.41 -18.66 8.34
C ASP A 115 -2.63 -18.39 7.04
N PHE A 116 -1.43 -17.85 7.20
CA PHE A 116 -0.58 -17.42 6.11
C PHE A 116 0.57 -18.41 5.87
N LYS A 117 0.89 -18.67 4.61
CA LYS A 117 1.97 -19.59 4.21
C LYS A 117 3.31 -18.87 4.19
N ILE A 118 4.24 -19.36 5.01
CA ILE A 118 5.62 -18.89 5.07
C ILE A 118 6.56 -19.96 4.54
N LEU A 119 7.32 -19.61 3.51
CA LEU A 119 8.37 -20.45 2.95
C LEU A 119 9.67 -20.27 3.73
N HIS A 120 10.23 -21.39 4.16
CA HIS A 120 11.60 -21.53 4.62
C HIS A 120 12.48 -21.98 3.45
N GLY A 121 13.72 -21.47 3.33
CA GLY A 121 14.60 -21.76 2.19
C GLY A 121 14.40 -20.77 1.04
N SER A 122 14.38 -21.25 -0.20
CA SER A 122 14.25 -20.50 -1.46
C SER A 122 13.07 -21.00 -2.30
N PHE A 123 12.55 -20.15 -3.20
CA PHE A 123 11.53 -20.56 -4.18
C PHE A 123 12.08 -21.54 -5.23
N ASP A 124 13.41 -21.55 -5.41
CA ASP A 124 14.14 -22.40 -6.35
C ASP A 124 14.51 -23.78 -5.77
N ASP A 125 14.26 -24.02 -4.48
CA ASP A 125 14.57 -25.29 -3.83
C ASP A 125 13.64 -26.40 -4.36
N GLU A 126 14.20 -27.60 -4.59
CA GLU A 126 13.43 -28.76 -5.07
C GLU A 126 12.34 -29.18 -4.07
N VAL A 127 12.67 -29.12 -2.77
CA VAL A 127 11.76 -29.41 -1.66
C VAL A 127 11.44 -28.11 -0.93
N LYS A 128 10.16 -27.73 -0.95
CA LYS A 128 9.68 -26.49 -0.33
C LYS A 128 9.15 -26.76 1.07
N GLU A 129 9.83 -26.22 2.07
CA GLU A 129 9.36 -26.24 3.45
C GLU A 129 8.43 -25.04 3.69
N ILE A 130 7.11 -25.27 3.63
CA ILE A 130 6.09 -24.25 3.85
C ILE A 130 5.39 -24.53 5.17
N VAL A 131 5.42 -23.54 6.07
CA VAL A 131 4.68 -23.56 7.34
C VAL A 131 3.49 -22.61 7.28
N GLN A 132 2.41 -22.97 7.97
CA GLN A 132 1.28 -22.08 8.19
C GLN A 132 1.44 -21.41 9.55
N VAL A 133 1.25 -20.10 9.58
CA VAL A 133 1.31 -19.29 10.80
C VAL A 133 0.14 -18.31 10.82
N SER A 134 -0.18 -17.76 11.99
CA SER A 134 -1.20 -16.72 12.08
C SER A 134 -0.85 -15.53 11.18
N THR A 135 -1.87 -14.84 10.66
CA THR A 135 -1.68 -13.60 9.88
C THR A 135 -0.87 -12.56 10.67
N GLU A 136 -1.09 -12.44 11.98
CA GLU A 136 -0.32 -11.55 12.85
C GLU A 136 1.16 -11.92 12.91
N ASP A 137 1.50 -13.20 13.06
CA ASP A 137 2.89 -13.63 13.11
C ASP A 137 3.59 -13.41 11.78
N ALA A 138 2.91 -13.73 10.67
CA ALA A 138 3.41 -13.51 9.32
C ALA A 138 3.70 -12.01 9.08
N TYR A 139 2.74 -11.15 9.43
CA TYR A 139 2.88 -9.70 9.33
C TYR A 139 4.01 -9.18 10.22
N ARG A 140 4.14 -9.69 11.44
CA ARG A 140 5.22 -9.35 12.38
C ARG A 140 6.59 -9.68 11.81
N MET A 141 6.73 -10.81 11.10
CA MET A 141 7.98 -11.18 10.44
C MET A 141 8.37 -10.19 9.35
N ALA A 142 7.42 -9.76 8.51
CA ALA A 142 7.67 -8.76 7.48
C ALA A 142 8.07 -7.41 8.08
N MET A 143 7.31 -6.91 9.06
CA MET A 143 7.59 -5.63 9.73
C MET A 143 8.95 -5.61 10.41
N LYS A 144 9.31 -6.67 11.16
CA LYS A 144 10.63 -6.78 11.79
C LYS A 144 11.76 -6.84 10.76
N SER A 145 11.53 -7.50 9.62
CA SER A 145 12.54 -7.60 8.56
C SER A 145 12.76 -6.27 7.86
N MET A 146 11.68 -5.53 7.57
CA MET A 146 11.74 -4.18 7.02
C MET A 146 12.51 -3.24 7.96
N LEU A 147 12.20 -3.22 9.25
CA LEU A 147 12.90 -2.35 10.21
C LEU A 147 14.39 -2.65 10.33
N LYS A 148 14.74 -3.93 10.46
CA LYS A 148 16.15 -4.34 10.50
C LYS A 148 16.90 -3.94 9.22
N TRP A 149 16.21 -4.02 8.08
CA TRP A 149 16.77 -3.60 6.81
C TRP A 149 16.98 -2.08 6.77
N VAL A 150 15.99 -1.29 7.21
CA VAL A 150 16.10 0.18 7.30
C VAL A 150 17.25 0.57 8.23
N GLU A 151 17.32 0.00 9.44
CA GLU A 151 18.38 0.30 10.42
C GLU A 151 19.79 0.00 9.90
N LYS A 152 19.92 -1.00 9.02
CA LYS A 152 21.21 -1.41 8.47
C LYS A 152 21.64 -0.58 7.26
N ASN A 153 20.69 -0.15 6.42
CA ASN A 153 20.97 0.35 5.08
C ASN A 153 20.59 1.82 4.86
N MET A 154 19.93 2.46 5.84
CA MET A 154 19.52 3.86 5.76
C MET A 154 20.25 4.73 6.76
N ASP A 155 20.51 5.97 6.34
CA ASP A 155 21.09 7.02 7.18
C ASP A 155 19.94 7.87 7.75
N PRO A 156 19.70 7.87 9.08
CA PRO A 156 18.58 8.60 9.68
C PRO A 156 18.71 10.13 9.55
N GLU A 157 19.88 10.67 9.24
CA GLU A 157 20.08 12.10 8.99
C GLU A 157 19.73 12.50 7.55
N LYS A 158 19.78 11.54 6.61
CA LYS A 158 19.56 11.80 5.18
C LYS A 158 18.25 11.24 4.66
N THR A 159 17.84 10.09 5.18
CA THR A 159 16.67 9.35 4.72
C THR A 159 15.51 9.51 5.68
N ARG A 160 14.34 9.86 5.12
CA ARG A 160 13.08 9.90 5.85
C ARG A 160 12.23 8.69 5.52
N VAL A 161 11.89 7.93 6.56
CA VAL A 161 11.13 6.69 6.43
C VAL A 161 9.71 6.91 6.95
N PHE A 162 8.74 6.60 6.10
CA PHE A 162 7.32 6.64 6.41
C PHE A 162 6.72 5.26 6.28
N PHE A 163 5.67 5.01 7.05
CA PHE A 163 4.83 3.83 6.89
C PHE A 163 3.37 4.26 6.85
N THR A 164 2.71 4.06 5.70
CA THR A 164 1.27 4.30 5.55
C THR A 164 0.50 3.18 6.22
N GLY A 165 -0.42 3.54 7.11
CA GLY A 165 -1.28 2.60 7.84
C GLY A 165 -2.23 1.80 6.95
N MET A 166 -3.10 1.03 7.59
CA MET A 166 -4.02 0.11 6.94
C MET A 166 -5.05 0.89 6.13
N SER A 167 -5.19 0.55 4.84
CA SER A 167 -6.28 1.03 3.99
C SER A 167 -7.47 0.09 4.15
N PRO A 168 -8.65 0.59 4.56
CA PRO A 168 -9.84 -0.25 4.74
C PRO A 168 -10.45 -0.69 3.42
N SER A 169 -11.33 -1.68 3.50
CA SER A 169 -12.29 -2.05 2.47
C SER A 169 -13.73 -1.91 2.96
N HIS A 170 -14.67 -1.85 2.02
CA HIS A 170 -16.10 -1.62 2.29
C HIS A 170 -16.98 -2.64 1.55
N PHE A 171 -16.79 -3.93 1.86
CA PHE A 171 -17.54 -5.02 1.19
C PHE A 171 -18.89 -5.36 1.84
N LYS A 172 -19.14 -4.94 3.08
CA LYS A 172 -20.34 -5.36 3.84
C LYS A 172 -21.09 -4.15 4.37
N SER A 173 -22.14 -3.73 3.66
CA SER A 173 -22.85 -2.50 4.06
C SER A 173 -23.55 -2.57 5.41
N ILE A 174 -23.86 -3.77 5.88
CA ILE A 174 -24.38 -4.02 7.22
C ILE A 174 -23.47 -3.46 8.33
N GLU A 175 -22.16 -3.33 8.09
CA GLU A 175 -21.22 -2.79 9.08
C GLU A 175 -21.46 -1.31 9.37
N TRP A 176 -22.08 -0.59 8.44
CA TRP A 176 -22.42 0.83 8.58
C TRP A 176 -23.93 1.10 8.49
N GLY A 177 -24.75 0.11 8.86
CA GLY A 177 -26.21 0.24 8.90
C GLY A 177 -26.93 0.10 7.56
N GLY A 178 -26.23 -0.38 6.51
CA GLY A 178 -26.81 -0.72 5.22
C GLY A 178 -27.49 -2.09 5.18
N ARG A 179 -27.86 -2.54 3.97
CA ARG A 179 -28.58 -3.81 3.75
C ARG A 179 -27.64 -5.01 3.56
N PRO A 180 -28.09 -6.23 3.87
CA PRO A 180 -27.36 -7.45 3.52
C PRO A 180 -27.06 -7.54 2.02
N ASN A 181 -25.91 -8.10 1.65
CA ASN A 181 -25.44 -8.29 0.26
C ASN A 181 -25.19 -6.99 -0.54
N GLU A 182 -25.24 -5.82 0.10
CA GLU A 182 -24.79 -4.55 -0.49
C GLU A 182 -23.38 -4.20 0.02
N ASN A 183 -22.68 -3.33 -0.73
CA ASN A 183 -21.30 -2.92 -0.47
C ASN A 183 -21.11 -1.42 -0.80
N CYS A 184 -19.87 -0.99 -1.10
CA CYS A 184 -19.55 0.38 -1.49
C CYS A 184 -20.27 0.87 -2.77
N TYR A 185 -20.85 -0.02 -3.58
CA TYR A 185 -21.63 0.42 -4.75
C TYR A 185 -22.80 1.31 -4.35
N ASN A 186 -22.96 2.40 -5.10
CA ASN A 186 -23.98 3.43 -4.90
C ASN A 186 -23.89 4.19 -3.55
N GLN A 187 -22.76 4.10 -2.84
CA GLN A 187 -22.49 4.94 -1.67
C GLN A 187 -21.91 6.28 -2.13
N THR A 188 -22.55 7.38 -1.76
CA THR A 188 -22.17 8.74 -2.19
C THR A 188 -21.89 9.71 -1.04
N ARG A 189 -21.99 9.22 0.20
CA ARG A 189 -21.69 9.97 1.42
C ARG A 189 -20.81 9.15 2.36
N PRO A 190 -19.93 9.80 3.12
CA PRO A 190 -19.19 9.16 4.21
C PRO A 190 -20.12 8.51 5.24
N ILE A 191 -19.54 7.68 6.09
CA ILE A 191 -20.16 7.20 7.32
C ILE A 191 -20.13 8.34 8.34
N GLU A 192 -21.29 8.65 8.93
CA GLU A 192 -21.45 9.73 9.91
C GLU A 192 -21.28 9.25 11.36
N ASP A 193 -21.37 7.93 11.61
CA ASP A 193 -21.11 7.35 12.93
C ASP A 193 -19.62 7.45 13.27
N LEU A 194 -19.29 8.34 14.20
CA LEU A 194 -17.93 8.58 14.66
C LEU A 194 -17.30 7.38 15.38
N ASN A 195 -18.10 6.44 15.87
CA ASN A 195 -17.62 5.22 16.52
C ASN A 195 -17.45 4.05 15.55
N TYR A 196 -17.69 4.26 14.24
CA TYR A 196 -17.57 3.21 13.25
C TYR A 196 -16.15 2.62 13.20
N TRP A 197 -16.08 1.29 13.24
CA TRP A 197 -14.87 0.52 12.99
C TRP A 197 -15.20 -0.72 12.16
N GLY A 198 -14.69 -0.77 10.93
CA GLY A 198 -14.95 -1.87 9.99
C GLY A 198 -14.15 -3.13 10.33
N SER A 199 -14.72 -4.30 10.03
CA SER A 199 -14.09 -5.59 10.37
C SER A 199 -12.81 -5.88 9.58
N ASP A 200 -12.67 -5.25 8.41
CA ASP A 200 -11.51 -5.38 7.54
C ASP A 200 -10.27 -4.61 8.06
N CYS A 201 -10.37 -3.84 9.15
CA CYS A 201 -9.24 -3.15 9.81
C CYS A 201 -8.91 -3.78 11.16
N ASP A 202 -7.93 -4.68 11.18
CA ASP A 202 -7.60 -5.41 12.40
C ASP A 202 -6.80 -4.55 13.40
N THR A 203 -7.40 -4.28 14.55
CA THR A 203 -6.75 -3.53 15.64
C THR A 203 -5.52 -4.25 16.21
N SER A 204 -5.44 -5.58 16.10
CA SER A 204 -4.27 -6.35 16.53
C SER A 204 -3.06 -6.05 15.64
N ILE A 205 -3.26 -5.90 14.33
CA ILE A 205 -2.23 -5.50 13.37
C ILE A 205 -1.78 -4.07 13.64
N MET A 206 -2.71 -3.15 13.94
CA MET A 206 -2.35 -1.78 14.33
C MET A 206 -1.49 -1.76 15.61
N LYS A 207 -1.87 -2.54 16.62
CA LYS A 207 -1.09 -2.69 17.86
C LYS A 207 0.29 -3.30 17.59
N LEU A 208 0.35 -4.32 16.74
CA LEU A 208 1.59 -4.95 16.31
C LEU A 208 2.54 -3.96 15.64
N ILE A 209 2.05 -3.11 14.73
CA ILE A 209 2.85 -2.05 14.10
C ILE A 209 3.44 -1.13 15.18
N GLY A 210 2.61 -0.67 16.12
CA GLY A 210 3.05 0.16 17.23
C GLY A 210 4.11 -0.51 18.12
N ASP A 211 3.91 -1.78 18.46
CA ASP A 211 4.85 -2.57 19.26
C ASP A 211 6.18 -2.81 18.54
N VAL A 212 6.14 -2.97 17.22
CA VAL A 212 7.33 -3.15 16.39
C VAL A 212 8.07 -1.83 16.25
N PHE A 213 7.40 -0.71 15.95
CA PHE A 213 8.06 0.60 15.84
C PHE A 213 8.68 1.09 17.16
N LYS A 214 8.03 0.86 18.31
CA LYS A 214 8.58 1.25 19.63
C LYS A 214 9.89 0.55 20.01
N LYS A 215 10.19 -0.61 19.41
CA LYS A 215 11.36 -1.43 19.76
C LYS A 215 12.62 -1.07 18.96
N HIS A 216 12.49 -0.21 17.97
CA HIS A 216 13.56 0.13 17.04
C HIS A 216 13.97 1.60 17.18
N LYS A 217 15.22 1.89 16.87
CA LYS A 217 15.81 3.23 17.09
C LYS A 217 15.67 4.14 15.88
N PHE A 218 15.47 3.58 14.69
CA PHE A 218 15.33 4.37 13.48
C PHE A 218 14.05 5.20 13.51
N PRO A 219 14.11 6.52 13.23
CA PRO A 219 12.93 7.37 13.23
C PRO A 219 12.02 7.02 12.03
N ILE A 220 10.84 6.47 12.34
CA ILE A 220 9.83 6.13 11.33
C ILE A 220 8.56 6.90 11.62
N THR A 221 8.08 7.62 10.61
CA THR A 221 6.84 8.37 10.71
C THR A 221 5.67 7.50 10.25
N PHE A 222 4.79 7.14 11.18
CA PHE A 222 3.56 6.44 10.84
C PHE A 222 2.50 7.42 10.33
N LEU A 223 2.01 7.20 9.11
CA LEU A 223 0.86 7.92 8.56
C LEU A 223 -0.41 7.15 8.95
N ASN A 224 -1.02 7.56 10.07
CA ASN A 224 -2.25 6.95 10.55
C ASN A 224 -3.46 7.37 9.70
N ILE A 225 -3.65 6.65 8.59
CA ILE A 225 -4.73 6.89 7.63
C ILE A 225 -5.98 6.05 7.90
N THR A 226 -5.93 5.09 8.84
CA THR A 226 -6.93 4.01 8.89
C THR A 226 -8.32 4.52 9.25
N GLN A 227 -8.47 5.20 10.39
CA GLN A 227 -9.79 5.62 10.87
C GLN A 227 -10.43 6.69 9.96
N LEU A 228 -9.67 7.68 9.49
CA LEU A 228 -10.20 8.66 8.54
C LEU A 228 -10.64 8.02 7.22
N SER A 229 -10.02 6.91 6.83
CA SER A 229 -10.35 6.19 5.60
C SER A 229 -11.55 5.26 5.80
N LEU A 230 -11.78 4.76 7.03
CA LEU A 230 -12.93 3.94 7.37
C LEU A 230 -14.24 4.71 7.18
N TYR A 231 -14.26 6.03 7.38
CA TYR A 231 -15.48 6.79 7.11
C TYR A 231 -15.81 6.90 5.61
N ARG A 232 -14.88 6.57 4.71
CA ARG A 232 -14.96 6.96 3.28
C ARG A 232 -15.51 5.89 2.36
N LYS A 233 -16.59 5.21 2.76
CA LYS A 233 -17.30 4.23 1.92
C LYS A 233 -17.72 4.76 0.54
N ASP A 234 -17.81 6.07 0.39
CA ASP A 234 -18.15 6.81 -0.84
C ASP A 234 -17.01 6.96 -1.84
N ALA A 235 -15.76 6.73 -1.44
CA ALA A 235 -14.59 7.11 -2.23
C ALA A 235 -14.00 5.97 -3.08
N HIS A 236 -14.60 4.79 -3.06
CA HIS A 236 -14.10 3.63 -3.79
C HIS A 236 -14.36 3.71 -5.29
N THR A 237 -13.49 3.05 -6.06
CA THR A 237 -13.68 2.92 -7.52
C THR A 237 -14.96 2.18 -7.89
N SER A 238 -15.44 1.28 -7.03
CA SER A 238 -16.66 0.51 -7.24
C SER A 238 -16.63 -0.19 -8.62
N ILE A 239 -17.59 0.08 -9.50
CA ILE A 239 -17.66 -0.49 -10.84
C ILE A 239 -16.90 0.34 -11.90
N TYR A 240 -16.41 1.53 -11.54
CA TYR A 240 -15.86 2.53 -12.46
C TYR A 240 -14.35 2.36 -12.75
N LYS A 241 -13.74 1.26 -12.31
CA LYS A 241 -12.38 0.88 -12.68
C LYS A 241 -12.36 0.06 -13.97
N LYS A 242 -11.21 0.08 -14.67
CA LYS A 242 -10.96 -0.82 -15.80
C LYS A 242 -11.11 -2.28 -15.36
N GLN A 243 -12.02 -2.99 -16.04
CA GLN A 243 -12.19 -4.43 -15.90
C GLN A 243 -11.25 -5.13 -16.88
N TRP A 244 -10.28 -5.88 -16.34
CA TRP A 244 -9.27 -6.57 -17.16
C TRP A 244 -9.80 -7.87 -17.78
N SER A 245 -10.87 -8.41 -17.20
CA SER A 245 -11.61 -9.56 -17.73
C SER A 245 -13.01 -9.10 -18.11
N PRO A 246 -13.58 -9.56 -19.23
CA PRO A 246 -14.97 -9.28 -19.59
C PRO A 246 -15.92 -9.71 -18.47
N LEU A 247 -16.88 -8.84 -18.15
CA LEU A 247 -17.93 -9.16 -17.17
C LEU A 247 -18.95 -10.10 -17.79
N THR A 248 -19.40 -11.07 -17.02
CA THR A 248 -20.51 -11.95 -17.42
C THR A 248 -21.84 -11.19 -17.38
N PRO A 249 -22.89 -11.64 -18.12
CA PRO A 249 -24.22 -11.04 -18.05
C PRO A 249 -24.79 -10.99 -16.62
N LYS A 250 -24.49 -12.02 -15.80
CA LYS A 250 -24.89 -12.06 -14.38
C LYS A 250 -24.22 -10.97 -13.55
N GLN A 251 -22.93 -10.70 -13.79
CA GLN A 251 -22.22 -9.61 -13.13
C GLN A 251 -22.79 -8.26 -13.55
N ILE A 252 -22.99 -8.03 -14.85
CA ILE A 252 -23.56 -6.77 -15.36
C ILE A 252 -24.93 -6.49 -14.74
N ALA A 253 -25.78 -7.52 -14.61
CA ALA A 253 -27.08 -7.42 -13.96
C ALA A 253 -27.03 -7.17 -12.44
N ASN A 254 -25.88 -7.44 -11.79
CA ASN A 254 -25.68 -7.23 -10.36
C ASN A 254 -24.35 -6.50 -10.07
N PRO A 255 -24.32 -5.16 -10.15
CA PRO A 255 -23.14 -4.32 -9.88
C PRO A 255 -22.41 -4.62 -8.56
N TYR A 256 -23.15 -4.95 -7.50
CA TYR A 256 -22.56 -5.32 -6.22
C TYR A 256 -21.60 -6.51 -6.33
N SER A 257 -21.83 -7.45 -7.26
CA SER A 257 -21.00 -8.67 -7.39
C SER A 257 -19.58 -8.43 -7.93
N TYR A 258 -19.33 -7.29 -8.55
CA TYR A 258 -18.02 -6.96 -9.14
C TYR A 258 -17.50 -5.58 -8.76
N ALA A 259 -18.18 -4.88 -7.84
CA ALA A 259 -17.74 -3.62 -7.29
C ALA A 259 -16.41 -3.79 -6.51
N ASP A 260 -15.43 -2.97 -6.84
CA ASP A 260 -14.17 -2.90 -6.12
C ASP A 260 -14.29 -1.92 -4.95
N CYS A 261 -14.37 -2.50 -3.76
CA CYS A 261 -14.43 -1.78 -2.50
C CYS A 261 -13.09 -1.83 -1.74
N ASN A 262 -11.98 -1.98 -2.46
CA ASN A 262 -10.62 -1.85 -1.92
C ASN A 262 -9.97 -0.56 -2.42
N HIS A 263 -10.01 -0.34 -3.73
CA HIS A 263 -9.27 0.74 -4.39
C HIS A 263 -10.09 2.04 -4.42
N TRP A 264 -9.37 3.15 -4.48
CA TRP A 264 -9.92 4.50 -4.33
C TRP A 264 -9.93 5.25 -5.65
N CYS A 265 -10.94 6.09 -5.86
CA CYS A 265 -10.97 7.04 -6.96
C CYS A 265 -9.87 8.10 -6.79
N LEU A 266 -9.38 8.62 -7.92
CA LEU A 266 -8.50 9.80 -8.00
C LEU A 266 -9.15 10.84 -8.94
N PRO A 267 -9.24 12.13 -8.55
CA PRO A 267 -8.91 12.67 -7.22
C PRO A 267 -9.83 12.08 -6.13
N GLY A 268 -9.35 12.04 -4.89
CA GLY A 268 -10.08 11.39 -3.81
C GLY A 268 -9.30 11.17 -2.52
N LEU A 269 -9.61 10.09 -1.81
CA LEU A 269 -9.10 9.83 -0.47
C LEU A 269 -7.58 9.78 -0.38
N GLN A 270 -6.90 9.27 -1.41
CA GLN A 270 -5.45 9.13 -1.39
C GLN A 270 -4.73 10.48 -1.52
N ASP A 271 -5.42 11.53 -2.00
CA ASP A 271 -4.91 12.91 -1.96
C ASP A 271 -4.79 13.37 -0.50
N THR A 272 -5.75 13.03 0.36
CA THR A 272 -5.68 13.29 1.81
C THR A 272 -4.49 12.56 2.44
N TRP A 273 -4.20 11.32 2.05
CA TRP A 273 -3.02 10.60 2.54
C TRP A 273 -1.73 11.32 2.16
N ASN A 274 -1.66 11.85 0.94
CA ASN A 274 -0.53 12.64 0.48
C ASN A 274 -0.45 14.03 1.12
N HIS A 275 -1.57 14.65 1.49
CA HIS A 275 -1.57 15.85 2.32
C HIS A 275 -1.00 15.56 3.72
N LEU A 276 -1.32 14.41 4.33
CA LEU A 276 -0.70 14.01 5.61
C LEU A 276 0.80 13.76 5.47
N LEU A 277 1.22 13.05 4.41
CA LEU A 277 2.64 12.87 4.08
C LEU A 277 3.33 14.22 3.89
N PHE A 278 2.73 15.14 3.13
CA PHE A 278 3.23 16.49 2.94
C PHE A 278 3.40 17.20 4.30
N VAL A 279 2.36 17.26 5.12
CA VAL A 279 2.44 17.93 6.43
C VAL A 279 3.58 17.35 7.26
N LYS A 280 3.72 16.02 7.32
CA LYS A 280 4.83 15.40 8.04
C LYS A 280 6.19 15.66 7.41
N LEU A 281 6.28 15.82 6.08
CA LEU A 281 7.50 16.20 5.40
C LEU A 281 7.93 17.64 5.75
N PHE A 282 7.00 18.57 5.90
CA PHE A 282 7.30 20.00 6.09
C PHE A 282 7.31 20.46 7.54
N TYR A 283 6.55 19.78 8.38
CA TYR A 283 6.35 20.11 9.79
C TYR A 283 6.57 18.85 10.64
N PRO A 284 7.83 18.36 10.70
CA PRO A 284 8.20 17.12 11.37
C PRO A 284 7.97 17.14 12.88
#